data_AF-A0AAX0BG34-F1
#
_entry.id   AF-A0AAX0BG34-F1
#
_cell.length_a   1.000
_cell.length_b   1.000
_cell.length_c   1.000
_cell.angle_alpha   90.00
_cell.angle_beta   90.00
_cell.angle_gamma   90.00
#
_symmetry.space_group_name_H-M   'P 1'
#
loop_
_entity.id
_entity.type
_entity.pdbx_description
1 polymer ?
#
loop_
_entity_poly.entity_id
_entity_poly.type
_entity_poly.pdbx_seq_one_letter_code
_entity_poly.pdbx_strand_id
1 'polypeptide(L)'
;MGAFKSAVITKKGQELLAKVVAGTTKLEFTKIKVSDTKLSGDLASMTGIGTIKQEEKVASVVRKNGSNVTVSASFSNQTLGQGYYVRNLGLYANDPQAGEILYSISVADESTATADYMPPFNGIGVSSLMVDLVTAVSNASSVKVNVDPTAGATVAQIVNLQEQIDDVKSFVGYESSDVYGVEIDFPNRRFTRIAGAENLTAVADFDKLNPWGGRKRCILADDGTVLAYRGETGYTEAGATTVEIKKTVDGAEKTYASGTKVQVMVEQPVFYIKAVPVSSKNATSGKGKQYTKGRFYISPTPKAGFTAPRAFYDNHGIVQDKIYLSAFEGCIYDTDAKKYLTADEQVADFATDMLSSIAGAKPASGLTQNLTRANVRKLCANRGAGWESHSIFAMAVTEWLLMIEYASLDAQRKVGRGVCDFTDDGKTNMAVVTGATSGLGNGSGIDPNGGVDGKCSVSYRGEENLWGNIWTWLDKVNILAKGQNEVFVHEIGATVADDTTTGYKSLGYHWSHSNGYQSAFGIDPEHPELLIPTEASGSDVFTGNFVWQNYTYNGFLIAILGGKWDSGSSCGFHLNGGNASGYRYRNVGGRLLYVPQTKVA
;
A
#
# COMPACT_ATOMS: atom_id res chain seq x y z
N MET A 1 15.10 -6.15 38.31
CA MET A 1 14.18 -5.01 38.39
C MET A 1 13.19 -5.31 39.49
N GLY A 2 13.06 -4.40 40.43
CA GLY A 2 12.13 -4.49 41.54
C GLY A 2 10.70 -4.48 41.03
N ALA A 3 9.83 -5.19 41.73
CA ALA A 3 8.40 -5.17 41.46
C ALA A 3 7.74 -4.06 42.29
N PHE A 4 6.75 -3.37 41.72
CA PHE A 4 5.96 -2.36 42.42
C PHE A 4 4.49 -2.74 42.42
N LYS A 5 3.81 -2.51 43.55
CA LYS A 5 2.34 -2.61 43.65
C LYS A 5 1.71 -1.49 42.85
N SER A 6 0.46 -1.69 42.42
CA SER A 6 -0.31 -0.64 41.73
C SER A 6 -0.41 0.64 42.57
N ALA A 7 -0.34 1.79 41.91
CA ALA A 7 -0.39 3.08 42.58
C ALA A 7 -1.75 3.29 43.28
N VAL A 8 -1.71 3.74 44.54
CA VAL A 8 -2.88 4.08 45.35
C VAL A 8 -3.03 5.60 45.37
N ILE A 9 -4.19 6.12 44.95
CA ILE A 9 -4.51 7.55 45.03
C ILE A 9 -4.83 7.89 46.49
N THR A 10 -4.20 8.95 47.01
CA THR A 10 -4.42 9.40 48.39
C THR A 10 -5.76 10.13 48.53
N LYS A 11 -6.24 10.32 49.76
CA LYS A 11 -7.42 11.15 50.04
C LYS A 11 -7.28 12.56 49.47
N LYS A 12 -6.09 13.16 49.57
CA LYS A 12 -5.80 14.47 48.97
C LYS A 12 -5.82 14.42 47.44
N GLY A 13 -5.33 13.35 46.82
CA GLY A 13 -5.46 13.13 45.38
C GLY A 13 -6.91 12.98 44.92
N GLN A 14 -7.75 12.30 45.70
CA GLN A 14 -9.18 12.16 45.43
C GLN A 14 -9.93 13.49 45.56
N GLU A 15 -9.61 14.30 46.59
CA GLU A 15 -10.14 15.66 46.75
C GLU A 15 -9.80 16.55 45.55
N LEU A 16 -8.55 16.48 45.06
CA LEU A 16 -8.14 17.22 43.85
C LEU A 16 -8.87 16.71 42.61
N LEU A 17 -9.05 15.39 42.45
CA LEU A 17 -9.82 14.83 41.34
C LEU A 17 -11.27 15.31 41.32
N ALA A 18 -11.91 15.43 42.49
CA ALA A 18 -13.27 15.95 42.59
C ALA A 18 -13.35 17.41 42.10
N LYS A 19 -12.36 18.25 42.41
CA LYS A 19 -12.26 19.63 41.89
C LYS A 19 -12.08 19.66 40.37
N VAL A 20 -11.26 18.76 39.83
CA VAL A 20 -11.07 18.61 38.38
C VAL A 20 -12.37 18.18 37.68
N VAL A 21 -13.13 17.24 38.25
CA VAL A 21 -14.46 16.83 37.74
C VAL A 21 -15.44 18.00 37.76
N ALA A 22 -15.41 18.81 38.81
CA ALA A 22 -16.25 20.00 38.94
C ALA A 22 -15.84 21.15 37.99
N GLY A 23 -14.76 20.99 37.22
CA GLY A 23 -14.27 21.98 36.26
C GLY A 23 -13.62 23.21 36.90
N THR A 24 -13.31 23.17 38.21
CA THR A 24 -12.78 24.32 38.96
C THR A 24 -11.26 24.44 38.92
N THR A 25 -10.56 23.40 38.46
CA THR A 25 -9.11 23.40 38.23
C THR A 25 -8.72 22.40 37.15
N LYS A 26 -7.52 22.58 36.57
CA LYS A 26 -6.84 21.55 35.78
C LYS A 26 -5.91 20.75 36.67
N LEU A 27 -5.67 19.48 36.30
CA LEU A 27 -4.72 18.63 37.03
C LEU A 27 -3.31 18.95 36.55
N GLU A 28 -2.41 19.29 37.47
CA GLU A 28 -1.01 19.61 37.19
C GLU A 28 -0.11 18.79 38.11
N PHE A 29 0.59 17.80 37.55
CA PHE A 29 1.60 17.04 38.27
C PHE A 29 2.90 17.84 38.33
N THR A 30 3.53 17.87 39.50
CA THR A 30 4.71 18.72 39.74
C THR A 30 5.99 17.91 39.74
N LYS A 31 6.04 16.83 40.54
CA LYS A 31 7.26 16.04 40.78
C LYS A 31 6.96 14.57 41.03
N ILE A 32 7.95 13.72 40.78
CA ILE A 32 8.01 12.36 41.34
C ILE A 32 9.11 12.36 42.40
N LYS A 33 8.81 11.83 43.58
CA LYS A 33 9.78 11.70 44.68
C LYS A 33 10.00 10.23 45.03
N VAL A 34 11.21 9.90 45.44
CA VAL A 34 11.62 8.54 45.79
C VAL A 34 12.05 8.46 47.24
N SER A 35 11.66 7.39 47.94
CA SER A 35 12.06 7.12 49.32
C SER A 35 12.49 5.67 49.53
N ASP A 36 13.37 5.44 50.50
CA ASP A 36 13.77 4.13 51.03
C ASP A 36 13.02 3.72 52.31
N THR A 37 12.07 4.56 52.75
CA THR A 37 11.26 4.29 53.94
C THR A 37 10.40 3.06 53.71
N LYS A 38 10.36 2.12 54.65
CA LYS A 38 9.46 0.96 54.51
C LYS A 38 8.04 1.38 54.91
N LEU A 39 7.14 1.51 53.94
CA LEU A 39 5.73 1.85 54.17
C LEU A 39 4.85 0.59 54.17
N SER A 40 3.86 0.58 55.05
CA SER A 40 2.84 -0.48 55.15
C SER A 40 1.52 0.10 55.67
N GLY A 41 0.42 -0.65 55.55
CA GLY A 41 -0.90 -0.22 56.02
C GLY A 41 -1.67 0.64 55.01
N ASP A 42 -2.47 1.58 55.51
CA ASP A 42 -3.36 2.42 54.69
C ASP A 42 -2.59 3.52 53.94
N LEU A 43 -2.17 3.20 52.72
CA LEU A 43 -1.49 4.14 51.81
C LEU A 43 -2.39 5.30 51.36
N ALA A 44 -3.71 5.13 51.35
CA ALA A 44 -4.62 6.17 50.88
C ALA A 44 -4.71 7.36 51.84
N SER A 45 -4.46 7.14 53.14
CA SER A 45 -4.46 8.21 54.15
C SER A 45 -3.14 8.98 54.26
N MET A 46 -2.10 8.59 53.52
CA MET A 46 -0.78 9.20 53.61
C MET A 46 -0.71 10.56 52.89
N THR A 47 0.08 11.47 53.46
CA THR A 47 0.38 12.81 52.91
C THR A 47 1.85 12.97 52.49
N GLY A 48 2.69 11.96 52.77
CA GLY A 48 4.11 11.91 52.41
C GLY A 48 4.58 10.46 52.28
N ILE A 49 5.76 10.25 51.68
CA ILE A 49 6.34 8.91 51.44
C ILE A 49 7.55 8.59 52.34
N GLY A 50 7.73 9.33 53.44
CA GLY A 50 8.88 9.23 54.32
C GLY A 50 10.06 10.10 53.89
N THR A 51 11.28 9.70 54.25
CA THR A 51 12.51 10.45 53.95
C THR A 51 12.79 10.43 52.44
N ILE A 52 12.79 11.60 51.81
CA ILE A 52 13.04 11.73 50.37
C ILE A 52 14.53 11.54 50.08
N LYS A 53 14.86 10.65 49.14
CA LYS A 53 16.22 10.40 48.67
C LYS A 53 16.55 11.15 47.40
N GLN A 54 15.59 11.22 46.49
CA GLN A 54 15.65 12.03 45.28
C GLN A 54 14.25 12.55 44.93
N GLU A 55 14.21 13.74 44.33
CA GLU A 55 13.00 14.28 43.71
C GLU A 55 13.34 14.85 42.35
N GLU A 56 12.49 14.60 41.37
CA GLU A 56 12.64 15.11 40.02
C GLU A 56 11.33 15.73 39.56
N LYS A 57 11.42 16.77 38.75
CA LYS A 57 10.24 17.35 38.11
C LYS A 57 9.64 16.33 37.15
N VAL A 58 8.33 16.43 36.94
CA VAL A 58 7.66 15.63 35.91
C VAL A 58 8.23 16.01 34.54
N ALA A 59 8.76 15.02 33.82
CA ALA A 59 9.36 15.19 32.50
C ALA A 59 8.31 15.11 31.39
N SER A 60 7.33 14.22 31.52
CA SER A 60 6.22 14.10 30.55
C SER A 60 4.95 13.53 31.16
N VAL A 61 3.81 13.85 30.53
CA VAL A 61 2.50 13.27 30.84
C VAL A 61 1.87 12.82 29.53
N VAL A 62 1.64 11.51 29.38
CA VAL A 62 1.09 10.90 28.16
C VAL A 62 -0.27 10.28 28.45
N ARG A 63 -1.27 10.58 27.63
CA ARG A 63 -2.60 10.00 27.75
C ARG A 63 -2.58 8.52 27.34
N LYS A 64 -3.12 7.63 28.19
CA LYS A 64 -3.29 6.21 27.86
C LYS A 64 -4.71 5.90 27.36
N ASN A 65 -5.73 6.47 28.00
CA ASN A 65 -7.14 6.36 27.60
C ASN A 65 -7.96 7.54 28.19
N GLY A 66 -9.29 7.40 28.26
CA GLY A 66 -10.17 8.44 28.83
C GLY A 66 -9.91 8.78 30.30
N SER A 67 -9.41 7.82 31.08
CA SER A 67 -9.35 7.87 32.55
C SER A 67 -7.98 7.58 33.14
N ASN A 68 -6.92 7.44 32.33
CA ASN A 68 -5.57 7.17 32.82
C ASN A 68 -4.52 7.93 31.99
N VAL A 69 -3.47 8.36 32.69
CA VAL A 69 -2.26 8.94 32.10
C VAL A 69 -1.02 8.24 32.63
N THR A 70 0.05 8.23 31.85
CA THR A 70 1.40 7.87 32.27
C THR A 70 2.15 9.15 32.60
N VAL A 71 2.74 9.23 33.80
CA VAL A 71 3.58 10.35 34.24
C VAL A 71 5.00 9.86 34.41
N SER A 72 5.95 10.53 33.75
CA SER A 72 7.34 10.06 33.67
C SER A 72 8.33 11.03 34.32
N ALA A 73 9.37 10.48 34.96
CA ALA A 73 10.56 11.21 35.40
C ALA A 73 11.81 10.33 35.33
N SER A 74 12.97 10.94 35.15
CA SER A 74 14.27 10.25 35.14
C SER A 74 15.14 10.72 36.30
N PHE A 75 15.62 9.78 37.10
CA PHE A 75 16.54 10.03 38.21
C PHE A 75 17.95 9.62 37.83
N SER A 76 18.95 10.41 38.22
CA SER A 76 20.37 10.10 38.04
C SER A 76 21.09 10.03 39.37
N ASN A 77 22.05 9.12 39.53
CA ASN A 77 22.87 9.09 40.74
C ASN A 77 23.95 10.20 40.80
N GLN A 78 24.15 11.03 39.77
CA GLN A 78 25.28 11.99 39.68
C GLN A 78 25.46 12.90 40.90
N THR A 79 24.38 13.29 41.57
CA THR A 79 24.40 14.12 42.78
C THR A 79 24.16 13.32 44.06
N LEU A 80 24.05 11.99 43.96
CA LEU A 80 23.71 11.08 45.04
C LEU A 80 24.96 10.62 45.81
N GLY A 81 25.17 11.16 47.00
CA GLY A 81 26.30 10.80 47.86
C GLY A 81 26.16 9.46 48.59
N GLN A 82 24.95 8.93 48.76
CA GLN A 82 24.70 7.63 49.41
C GLN A 82 23.63 6.85 48.64
N GLY A 83 23.92 5.59 48.32
CA GLY A 83 22.97 4.73 47.63
C GLY A 83 21.81 4.30 48.52
N TYR A 84 20.69 3.96 47.89
CA TYR A 84 19.45 3.62 48.59
C TYR A 84 18.59 2.64 47.79
N TYR A 85 17.68 1.95 48.48
CA TYR A 85 16.67 1.11 47.83
C TYR A 85 15.45 1.94 47.45
N VAL A 86 15.03 1.86 46.19
CA VAL A 86 13.85 2.53 45.64
C VAL A 86 12.61 1.80 46.14
N ARG A 87 12.08 2.22 47.30
CA ARG A 87 10.94 1.54 47.95
C ARG A 87 9.61 2.22 47.73
N ASN A 88 9.58 3.54 47.64
CA ASN A 88 8.35 4.29 47.40
C ASN A 88 8.54 5.28 46.27
N LEU A 89 7.55 5.34 45.39
CA LEU A 89 7.39 6.35 44.35
C LEU A 89 6.15 7.17 44.69
N GLY A 90 6.35 8.46 45.01
CA GLY A 90 5.28 9.41 45.28
C GLY A 90 5.10 10.36 44.10
N LEU A 91 3.91 10.39 43.51
CA LEU A 91 3.54 11.36 42.50
C LEU A 91 2.88 12.57 43.18
N TYR A 92 3.38 13.77 42.92
CA TYR A 92 2.90 15.02 43.52
C TYR A 92 2.17 15.88 42.49
N ALA A 93 1.16 16.62 42.96
CA ALA A 93 0.34 17.51 42.14
C ALA A 93 0.03 18.80 42.89
N ASN A 94 -0.23 19.89 42.15
CA ASN A 94 -0.62 21.16 42.75
C ASN A 94 -2.14 21.23 42.92
N ASP A 95 -2.59 21.40 44.16
CA ASP A 95 -3.97 21.74 44.51
C ASP A 95 -4.09 23.27 44.67
N PRO A 96 -5.07 23.93 44.03
CA PRO A 96 -5.19 25.40 44.07
C PRO A 96 -5.46 25.98 45.47
N GLN A 97 -5.89 25.15 46.43
CA GLN A 97 -6.17 25.56 47.81
C GLN A 97 -5.13 25.01 48.79
N ALA A 98 -4.67 23.76 48.59
CA ALA A 98 -3.77 23.09 49.52
C ALA A 98 -2.28 23.17 49.14
N GLY A 99 -1.94 23.70 47.96
CA GLY A 99 -0.58 23.70 47.43
C GLY A 99 -0.15 22.34 46.90
N GLU A 100 1.16 22.05 46.90
CA GLU A 100 1.68 20.75 46.46
C GLU A 100 1.26 19.63 47.41
N ILE A 101 0.53 18.64 46.89
CA ILE A 101 0.03 17.47 47.63
C ILE A 101 0.61 16.17 47.06
N LEU A 102 0.66 15.13 47.89
CA LEU A 102 0.92 13.77 47.44
C LEU A 102 -0.34 13.21 46.78
N TYR A 103 -0.31 13.02 45.46
CA TYR A 103 -1.45 12.56 44.66
C TYR A 103 -1.63 11.05 44.73
N SER A 104 -0.57 10.29 44.47
CA SER A 104 -0.60 8.82 44.53
C SER A 104 0.75 8.24 44.97
N ILE A 105 0.70 7.02 45.52
CA ILE A 105 1.86 6.31 46.06
C ILE A 105 1.94 4.92 45.46
N SER A 106 3.12 4.53 45.00
CA SER A 106 3.46 3.17 44.59
C SER A 106 4.56 2.65 45.50
N VAL A 107 4.38 1.45 46.08
CA VAL A 107 5.37 0.84 46.98
C VAL A 107 5.96 -0.42 46.35
N ALA A 108 7.24 -0.67 46.61
CA ALA A 108 7.93 -1.87 46.17
C ALA A 108 7.28 -3.12 46.81
N ASP A 109 7.09 -4.16 46.00
CA ASP A 109 6.61 -5.45 46.47
C ASP A 109 7.76 -6.39 46.77
N GLU A 110 8.40 -6.18 47.92
CA GLU A 110 9.52 -7.00 48.41
C GLU A 110 9.10 -8.46 48.72
N SER A 111 7.81 -8.83 48.59
CA SER A 111 7.39 -10.24 48.62
C SER A 111 7.63 -10.97 47.29
N THR A 112 7.82 -10.21 46.20
CA THR A 112 7.98 -10.74 44.84
C THR A 112 9.39 -10.53 44.28
N ALA A 113 10.01 -9.39 44.57
CA ALA A 113 11.39 -9.09 44.18
C ALA A 113 12.00 -8.04 45.12
N THR A 114 13.31 -8.14 45.38
CA THR A 114 14.04 -7.09 46.11
C THR A 114 13.88 -5.76 45.39
N ALA A 115 13.67 -4.68 46.15
CA ALA A 115 13.61 -3.33 45.61
C ALA A 115 14.87 -2.98 44.80
N ASP A 116 14.72 -2.15 43.76
CA ASP A 116 15.88 -1.70 42.97
C ASP A 116 16.82 -0.85 43.84
N TYR A 117 18.12 -1.01 43.64
CA TYR A 117 19.15 -0.25 44.35
C TYR A 117 19.73 0.83 43.45
N MET A 118 19.63 2.10 43.87
CA MET A 118 20.32 3.21 43.24
C MET A 118 21.68 3.41 43.93
N PRO A 119 22.82 3.10 43.28
CA PRO A 119 24.13 3.24 43.90
C PRO A 119 24.55 4.72 44.01
N PRO A 120 25.40 5.07 45.00
CA PRO A 120 25.98 6.42 45.05
C PRO A 120 26.86 6.67 43.82
N PHE A 121 27.04 7.93 43.43
CA PHE A 121 27.98 8.26 42.37
C PHE A 121 29.42 8.00 42.82
N ASN A 122 30.14 7.20 42.05
CA ASN A 122 31.53 6.83 42.32
C ASN A 122 32.55 7.64 41.50
N GLY A 123 32.12 8.72 40.83
CA GLY A 123 32.97 9.57 39.99
C GLY A 123 33.17 9.07 38.55
N ILE A 124 32.69 7.87 38.20
CA ILE A 124 32.88 7.28 36.86
C ILE A 124 31.56 6.74 36.28
N GLY A 125 30.82 5.91 37.05
CA GLY A 125 29.60 5.26 36.58
C GLY A 125 28.34 6.05 36.89
N VAL A 126 27.66 6.54 35.85
CA VAL A 126 26.32 7.12 35.97
C VAL A 126 25.27 6.01 35.88
N SER A 127 24.43 5.90 36.90
CA SER A 127 23.24 5.06 36.89
C SER A 127 21.99 5.93 36.77
N SER A 128 21.00 5.43 36.03
CA SER A 128 19.74 6.11 35.79
C SER A 128 18.55 5.20 36.12
N LEU A 129 17.52 5.78 36.73
CA LEU A 129 16.22 5.14 36.93
C LEU A 129 15.18 5.93 36.14
N MET A 130 14.55 5.28 35.17
CA MET A 130 13.37 5.82 34.49
C MET A 130 12.12 5.31 35.19
N VAL A 131 11.24 6.23 35.57
CA VAL A 131 9.98 5.91 36.25
C VAL A 131 8.82 6.33 35.38
N ASP A 132 7.96 5.37 35.03
CA ASP A 132 6.68 5.59 34.37
C ASP A 132 5.53 5.17 35.31
N LEU A 133 4.83 6.15 35.88
CA LEU A 133 3.68 5.90 36.76
C LEU A 133 2.38 6.03 35.97
N VAL A 134 1.68 4.92 35.79
CA VAL A 134 0.29 4.95 35.30
C VAL A 134 -0.62 5.30 36.48
N THR A 135 -1.33 6.41 36.38
CA THR A 135 -2.27 6.85 37.41
C THR A 135 -3.63 7.20 36.82
N ALA A 136 -4.69 6.92 37.58
CA ALA A 136 -6.04 7.25 37.16
C ALA A 136 -6.30 8.75 37.29
N VAL A 137 -7.03 9.30 36.33
CA VAL A 137 -7.48 10.69 36.26
C VAL A 137 -8.96 10.71 35.87
N SER A 138 -9.69 11.75 36.28
CA SER A 138 -11.13 11.86 35.97
C SER A 138 -11.42 12.19 34.51
N ASN A 139 -10.59 13.02 33.89
CA ASN A 139 -10.59 13.29 32.45
C ASN A 139 -9.15 13.58 32.01
N ALA A 140 -8.60 12.75 31.13
CA ALA A 140 -7.24 12.95 30.63
C ALA A 140 -7.05 14.26 29.84
N SER A 141 -8.13 14.87 29.34
CA SER A 141 -8.08 16.14 28.59
C SER A 141 -7.97 17.37 29.49
N SER A 142 -8.25 17.22 30.80
CA SER A 142 -8.11 18.30 31.79
C SER A 142 -6.76 18.31 32.50
N VAL A 143 -5.82 17.46 32.05
CA VAL A 143 -4.44 17.43 32.57
C VAL A 143 -3.60 18.44 31.80
N LYS A 144 -2.92 19.34 32.53
CA LYS A 144 -1.99 20.29 31.95
C LYS A 144 -0.67 19.57 31.68
N VAL A 145 -0.28 19.50 30.40
CA VAL A 145 1.00 18.94 30.00
C VAL A 145 2.07 20.01 30.14
N ASN A 146 2.96 19.87 31.10
CA ASN A 146 4.21 20.62 31.15
C ASN A 146 5.34 19.70 30.68
N VAL A 147 6.14 20.17 29.74
CA VAL A 147 7.38 19.49 29.29
C VAL A 147 8.54 20.27 29.89
N ASP A 148 9.44 19.59 30.62
CA ASP A 148 10.67 20.21 31.12
C ASP A 148 11.67 20.34 29.94
N PRO A 149 12.07 21.56 29.52
CA PRO A 149 12.99 21.76 28.41
C PRO A 149 14.42 21.27 28.67
N THR A 150 14.73 20.84 29.91
CA THR A 150 16.04 20.30 30.30
C THR A 150 16.07 18.78 30.39
N ALA A 151 14.92 18.11 30.30
CA ALA A 151 14.85 16.66 30.20
C ALA A 151 15.25 16.22 28.78
N GLY A 152 16.21 15.29 28.67
CA GLY A 152 16.61 14.73 27.39
C GLY A 152 15.43 14.01 26.73
N ALA A 153 15.11 14.36 25.48
CA ALA A 153 14.11 13.64 24.70
C ALA A 153 14.60 12.21 24.43
N THR A 154 13.77 11.20 24.70
CA THR A 154 14.09 9.82 24.36
C THR A 154 13.99 9.61 22.85
N VAL A 155 14.73 8.64 22.31
CA VAL A 155 14.63 8.27 20.89
C VAL A 155 13.19 7.94 20.50
N ALA A 156 12.42 7.28 21.38
CA ALA A 156 11.01 6.99 21.15
C ALA A 156 10.14 8.26 21.05
N GLN A 157 10.40 9.28 21.88
CA GLN A 157 9.70 10.56 21.80
C GLN A 157 10.04 11.32 20.52
N ILE A 158 11.31 11.28 20.08
CA ILE A 158 11.74 11.89 18.83
C ILE A 158 11.09 11.18 17.64
N VAL A 159 11.05 9.84 17.62
CA VAL A 159 10.37 9.06 16.58
C VAL A 159 8.88 9.38 16.54
N ASN A 160 8.21 9.45 17.70
CA ASN A 160 6.78 9.77 17.74
C ASN A 160 6.49 11.22 17.28
N LEU A 161 7.33 12.19 17.66
CA LEU A 161 7.25 13.56 17.16
C LEU A 161 7.50 13.61 15.65
N GLN A 162 8.45 12.82 15.14
CA GLN A 162 8.72 12.72 13.71
C GLN A 162 7.51 12.13 12.95
N GLU A 163 6.89 11.07 13.48
CA GLU A 163 5.65 10.50 12.95
C GLU A 163 4.51 11.52 12.93
N GLN A 164 4.32 12.29 14.02
CA GLN A 164 3.30 13.35 14.08
C GLN A 164 3.60 14.50 13.11
N ILE A 165 4.86 14.92 12.98
CA ILE A 165 5.29 15.95 12.02
C ILE A 165 5.06 15.45 10.60
N ASP A 166 5.37 14.19 10.30
CA ASP A 166 5.17 13.60 8.98
C ASP A 166 3.69 13.39 8.64
N ASP A 167 2.85 13.13 9.64
CA ASP A 167 1.39 13.14 9.52
C ASP A 167 0.87 14.54 9.19
N VAL A 168 1.27 15.55 9.96
CA VAL A 168 0.93 16.97 9.71
C VAL A 168 1.41 17.41 8.33
N LYS A 169 2.66 17.09 7.95
CA LYS A 169 3.21 17.35 6.60
C LYS A 169 2.38 16.68 5.53
N SER A 170 1.92 15.45 5.74
CA SER A 170 1.08 14.77 4.76
C SER A 170 -0.30 15.44 4.59
N PHE A 171 -0.81 16.05 5.66
CA PHE A 171 -2.05 16.82 5.64
C PHE A 171 -1.90 18.21 5.01
N VAL A 172 -0.79 18.92 5.25
CA VAL A 172 -0.54 20.24 4.62
C VAL A 172 -0.03 20.13 3.18
N GLY A 173 0.75 19.09 2.86
CA GLY A 173 1.39 18.86 1.56
C GLY A 173 2.87 18.54 1.73
N TYR A 174 3.41 17.63 0.92
CA TYR A 174 4.85 17.38 0.90
C TYR A 174 5.58 18.51 0.15
N GLU A 175 6.50 19.20 0.81
CA GLU A 175 7.42 20.18 0.21
C GLU A 175 8.69 19.52 -0.38
N SER A 176 8.81 18.19 -0.27
CA SER A 176 9.99 17.46 -0.72
C SER A 176 9.99 17.33 -2.24
N SER A 177 11.07 17.76 -2.89
CA SER A 177 11.22 17.71 -4.35
C SER A 177 11.28 16.29 -4.92
N ASP A 178 11.51 15.27 -4.08
CA ASP A 178 11.58 13.86 -4.46
C ASP A 178 10.27 13.08 -4.19
N VAL A 179 9.19 13.78 -3.84
CA VAL A 179 7.83 13.23 -3.74
C VAL A 179 6.96 13.87 -4.82
N TYR A 180 6.26 13.06 -5.60
CA TYR A 180 5.44 13.50 -6.73
C TYR A 180 4.00 13.12 -6.47
N GLY A 181 3.03 14.02 -6.66
CA GLY A 181 1.65 13.66 -6.37
C GLY A 181 0.61 14.41 -7.17
N VAL A 182 -0.64 14.01 -6.93
CA VAL A 182 -1.83 14.65 -7.46
C VAL A 182 -2.89 14.77 -6.36
N GLU A 183 -3.54 15.92 -6.28
CA GLU A 183 -4.75 16.14 -5.52
C GLU A 183 -5.96 15.94 -6.45
N ILE A 184 -6.91 15.12 -6.02
CA ILE A 184 -8.18 14.88 -6.72
C ILE A 184 -9.31 15.44 -5.87
N ASP A 185 -10.03 16.40 -6.43
CA ASP A 185 -11.27 16.94 -5.90
C ASP A 185 -12.44 16.36 -6.71
N PHE A 186 -13.07 15.31 -6.16
CA PHE A 186 -14.09 14.53 -6.87
C PHE A 186 -15.37 15.34 -7.15
N PRO A 187 -15.95 16.09 -6.19
CA PRO A 187 -17.10 16.96 -6.46
C PRO A 187 -16.84 17.99 -7.55
N ASN A 188 -15.65 18.60 -7.56
CA ASN A 188 -15.29 19.62 -8.55
C ASN A 188 -14.64 19.05 -9.82
N ARG A 189 -14.54 17.72 -9.92
CA ARG A 189 -13.96 16.99 -11.06
C ARG A 189 -12.57 17.47 -11.47
N ARG A 190 -11.73 17.79 -10.49
CA ARG A 190 -10.44 18.46 -10.72
C ARG A 190 -9.28 17.63 -10.22
N PHE A 191 -8.26 17.50 -11.07
CA PHE A 191 -6.95 16.98 -10.75
C PHE A 191 -5.96 18.13 -10.71
N THR A 192 -5.04 18.12 -9.75
CA THR A 192 -4.00 19.15 -9.62
C THR A 192 -2.70 18.48 -9.19
N ARG A 193 -1.64 18.62 -9.98
CA ARG A 193 -0.32 18.12 -9.57
C ARG A 193 0.15 18.90 -8.34
N ILE A 194 0.77 18.19 -7.41
CA ILE A 194 1.26 18.73 -6.13
C ILE A 194 2.66 18.19 -5.82
N ALA A 195 3.31 18.77 -4.81
CA ALA A 195 4.68 18.44 -4.43
C ALA A 195 5.65 18.60 -5.62
N GLY A 196 6.65 17.73 -5.75
CA GLY A 196 7.61 17.75 -6.86
C GLY A 196 6.99 17.62 -8.25
N ALA A 197 5.68 17.32 -8.37
CA ALA A 197 4.98 17.22 -9.64
C ALA A 197 4.35 18.54 -10.13
N GLU A 198 4.20 19.57 -9.28
CA GLU A 198 3.38 20.77 -9.55
C GLU A 198 3.74 21.48 -10.87
N ASN A 199 5.03 21.57 -11.17
CA ASN A 199 5.55 22.27 -12.36
C ASN A 199 6.09 21.32 -13.44
N LEU A 200 5.82 20.02 -13.35
CA LEU A 200 6.31 19.05 -14.33
C LEU A 200 5.39 18.98 -15.56
N THR A 201 6.02 18.87 -16.73
CA THR A 201 5.34 18.56 -17.99
C THR A 201 5.24 17.05 -18.15
N ALA A 202 4.05 16.54 -18.46
CA ALA A 202 3.83 15.12 -18.75
C ALA A 202 4.80 14.62 -19.83
N VAL A 203 5.16 13.33 -19.77
CA VAL A 203 6.18 12.71 -20.62
C VAL A 203 7.57 13.27 -20.36
N ALA A 204 7.91 14.45 -20.89
CA ALA A 204 9.29 14.94 -20.98
C ALA A 204 10.00 15.09 -19.63
N ASP A 205 9.31 15.55 -18.58
CA ASP A 205 9.93 15.67 -17.25
C ASP A 205 9.81 14.37 -16.45
N PHE A 206 8.75 13.60 -16.64
CA PHE A 206 8.55 12.30 -16.00
C PHE A 206 9.54 11.24 -16.50
N ASP A 207 10.00 11.34 -17.75
CA ASP A 207 11.05 10.48 -18.31
C ASP A 207 12.40 10.58 -17.58
N LYS A 208 12.58 11.63 -16.76
CA LYS A 208 13.79 11.82 -15.94
C LYS A 208 13.64 11.20 -14.54
N LEU A 209 12.44 10.74 -14.17
CA LEU A 209 12.11 10.26 -12.84
C LEU A 209 12.08 8.73 -12.79
N ASN A 210 12.76 8.12 -11.81
CA ASN A 210 12.94 6.67 -11.77
C ASN A 210 11.63 5.83 -11.90
N PRO A 211 10.50 6.16 -11.23
CA PRO A 211 9.28 5.36 -11.35
C PRO A 211 8.70 5.31 -12.78
N TRP A 212 8.97 6.34 -13.59
CA TRP A 212 8.45 6.51 -14.96
C TRP A 212 9.53 6.28 -16.02
N GLY A 213 10.61 7.05 -16.00
CA GLY A 213 11.76 6.95 -16.90
C GLY A 213 12.62 5.71 -16.70
N GLY A 214 12.53 5.09 -15.52
CA GLY A 214 13.16 3.78 -15.26
C GLY A 214 12.41 2.61 -15.87
N ARG A 215 11.19 2.82 -16.41
CA ARG A 215 10.45 1.77 -17.11
C ARG A 215 11.11 1.43 -18.44
N LYS A 216 11.45 0.16 -18.63
CA LYS A 216 12.22 -0.27 -19.81
C LYS A 216 11.67 -1.54 -20.41
N ARG A 217 11.41 -1.53 -21.70
CA ARG A 217 11.08 -2.74 -22.45
C ARG A 217 12.30 -3.67 -22.52
N CYS A 218 12.09 -4.93 -22.21
CA CYS A 218 13.12 -5.96 -22.16
C CYS A 218 12.61 -7.31 -22.67
N ILE A 219 13.54 -8.22 -22.96
CA ILE A 219 13.26 -9.64 -23.13
C ILE A 219 13.66 -10.40 -21.86
N LEU A 220 12.71 -11.14 -21.30
CA LEU A 220 12.85 -11.89 -20.06
C LEU A 220 12.82 -13.39 -20.37
N ALA A 221 13.85 -14.12 -19.95
CA ALA A 221 13.87 -15.58 -20.01
C ALA A 221 12.96 -16.19 -18.93
N ASP A 222 12.55 -17.44 -19.11
CA ASP A 222 11.64 -18.14 -18.18
C ASP A 222 12.21 -18.26 -16.74
N ASP A 223 13.53 -18.17 -16.57
CA ASP A 223 14.18 -18.14 -15.26
C ASP A 223 14.19 -16.76 -14.57
N GLY A 224 13.58 -15.75 -15.19
CA GLY A 224 13.54 -14.37 -14.68
C GLY A 224 14.74 -13.50 -15.06
N THR A 225 15.65 -13.98 -15.89
CA THR A 225 16.84 -13.22 -16.30
C THR A 225 16.51 -12.29 -17.47
N VAL A 226 16.83 -11.01 -17.32
CA VAL A 226 16.75 -10.04 -18.43
C VAL A 226 17.90 -10.29 -19.40
N LEU A 227 17.57 -10.68 -20.64
CA LEU A 227 18.57 -10.99 -21.66
C LEU A 227 19.01 -9.76 -22.46
N ALA A 228 18.10 -8.84 -22.76
CA ALA A 228 18.40 -7.57 -23.42
C ALA A 228 17.28 -6.55 -23.17
N TYR A 229 17.64 -5.29 -23.10
CA TYR A 229 16.71 -4.16 -23.19
C TYR A 229 16.52 -3.72 -24.64
N ARG A 230 15.41 -3.05 -24.93
CA ARG A 230 15.16 -2.48 -26.26
C ARG A 230 16.30 -1.55 -26.66
N GLY A 231 16.84 -1.76 -27.86
CA GLY A 231 17.99 -1.03 -28.40
C GLY A 231 19.34 -1.70 -28.13
N GLU A 232 19.39 -2.73 -27.27
CA GLU A 232 20.59 -3.55 -27.09
C GLU A 232 20.67 -4.69 -28.12
N THR A 233 21.88 -5.15 -28.39
CA THR A 233 22.15 -6.30 -29.26
C THR A 233 21.43 -7.55 -28.73
N GLY A 234 20.75 -8.27 -29.62
CA GLY A 234 20.03 -9.50 -29.29
C GLY A 234 18.60 -9.29 -28.78
N TYR A 235 18.16 -8.04 -28.60
CA TYR A 235 16.76 -7.73 -28.34
C TYR A 235 15.86 -8.18 -29.52
N THR A 236 14.71 -8.75 -29.20
CA THR A 236 13.75 -9.32 -30.14
C THR A 236 12.35 -9.27 -29.55
N GLU A 237 11.32 -9.17 -30.38
CA GLU A 237 9.93 -9.26 -29.91
C GLU A 237 9.20 -10.53 -30.38
N ALA A 238 9.91 -11.43 -31.07
CA ALA A 238 9.36 -12.64 -31.69
C ALA A 238 9.23 -13.85 -30.74
N GLY A 239 9.53 -13.68 -29.45
CA GLY A 239 9.44 -14.73 -28.43
C GLY A 239 10.65 -15.65 -28.29
N ALA A 240 11.68 -15.52 -29.14
CA ALA A 240 12.92 -16.28 -28.99
C ALA A 240 14.14 -15.44 -29.39
N THR A 241 15.25 -15.64 -28.68
CA THR A 241 16.55 -15.02 -29.03
C THR A 241 16.98 -15.42 -30.44
N THR A 242 17.59 -14.51 -31.16
CA THR A 242 18.14 -14.75 -32.51
C THR A 242 19.66 -14.98 -32.49
N VAL A 243 20.30 -14.66 -31.36
CA VAL A 243 21.74 -14.79 -31.13
C VAL A 243 21.99 -15.42 -29.76
N GLU A 244 23.20 -15.93 -29.55
CA GLU A 244 23.65 -16.32 -28.22
C GLU A 244 23.82 -15.07 -27.33
N ILE A 245 23.36 -15.15 -26.09
CA ILE A 245 23.46 -14.08 -25.09
C ILE A 245 24.07 -14.68 -23.81
N LYS A 246 25.05 -14.00 -23.23
CA LYS A 246 25.67 -14.38 -21.96
C LYS A 246 25.30 -13.39 -20.87
N LYS A 247 24.91 -13.89 -19.70
CA LYS A 247 24.60 -13.08 -18.52
C LYS A 247 25.25 -13.66 -17.28
N THR A 248 25.55 -12.81 -16.32
CA THR A 248 25.89 -13.26 -14.97
C THR A 248 24.60 -13.52 -14.20
N VAL A 249 24.38 -14.76 -13.80
CA VAL A 249 23.24 -15.21 -12.99
C VAL A 249 23.81 -15.85 -11.73
N ASP A 250 23.43 -15.36 -10.56
CA ASP A 250 23.93 -15.85 -9.27
C ASP A 250 25.46 -15.86 -9.13
N GLY A 251 26.12 -14.86 -9.73
CA GLY A 251 27.58 -14.75 -9.70
C GLY A 251 28.33 -15.67 -10.69
N ALA A 252 27.62 -16.45 -11.51
CA ALA A 252 28.21 -17.30 -12.55
C ALA A 252 27.79 -16.86 -13.96
N GLU A 253 28.66 -17.03 -14.96
CA GLU A 253 28.26 -16.85 -16.36
C GLU A 253 27.29 -17.95 -16.78
N LYS A 254 26.14 -17.56 -17.31
CA LYS A 254 25.15 -18.42 -17.94
C LYS A 254 24.99 -18.03 -19.40
N THR A 255 25.10 -19.03 -20.28
CA THR A 255 24.92 -18.87 -21.73
C THR A 255 23.50 -19.24 -22.13
N TYR A 256 22.84 -18.35 -22.85
CA TYR A 256 21.53 -18.54 -23.47
C TYR A 256 21.73 -18.65 -24.98
N ALA A 257 21.49 -19.83 -25.54
CA ALA A 257 21.68 -20.09 -26.97
C ALA A 257 20.70 -19.28 -27.83
N SER A 258 20.99 -19.14 -29.13
CA SER A 258 19.98 -18.70 -30.10
C SER A 258 18.78 -19.66 -30.06
N GLY A 259 17.57 -19.12 -30.13
CA GLY A 259 16.32 -19.86 -29.98
C GLY A 259 15.82 -20.03 -28.54
N THR A 260 16.55 -19.53 -27.52
CA THR A 260 16.05 -19.47 -26.14
C THR A 260 14.75 -18.67 -26.10
N LYS A 261 13.72 -19.25 -25.47
CA LYS A 261 12.41 -18.60 -25.32
C LYS A 261 12.50 -17.41 -24.36
N VAL A 262 11.86 -16.32 -24.77
CA VAL A 262 11.82 -15.06 -24.03
C VAL A 262 10.45 -14.41 -24.14
N GLN A 263 10.08 -13.63 -23.14
CA GLN A 263 8.86 -12.82 -23.11
C GLN A 263 9.23 -11.35 -23.27
N VAL A 264 8.45 -10.61 -24.05
CA VAL A 264 8.58 -9.16 -24.16
C VAL A 264 7.85 -8.54 -22.98
N MET A 265 8.62 -7.93 -22.08
CA MET A 265 8.13 -7.36 -20.83
C MET A 265 8.53 -5.89 -20.71
N VAL A 266 7.94 -5.20 -19.75
CA VAL A 266 8.32 -3.87 -19.29
C VAL A 266 8.80 -4.00 -17.85
N GLU A 267 10.10 -3.84 -17.65
CA GLU A 267 10.67 -3.71 -16.31
C GLU A 267 10.12 -2.43 -15.66
N GLN A 268 9.53 -2.58 -14.49
CA GLN A 268 8.98 -1.50 -13.68
C GLN A 268 9.77 -1.45 -12.37
N PRO A 269 10.56 -0.39 -12.13
CA PRO A 269 11.21 -0.18 -10.83
C PRO A 269 10.18 0.02 -9.73
N VAL A 270 10.52 -0.42 -8.52
CA VAL A 270 9.74 -0.16 -7.31
C VAL A 270 9.63 1.34 -7.03
N PHE A 271 8.47 1.72 -6.51
CA PHE A 271 8.22 3.01 -5.93
C PHE A 271 7.27 2.83 -4.73
N TYR A 272 7.19 3.86 -3.90
CA TYR A 272 6.40 3.83 -2.67
C TYR A 272 5.27 4.84 -2.79
N ILE A 273 4.09 4.47 -2.33
CA ILE A 273 2.88 5.28 -2.41
C ILE A 273 2.42 5.75 -1.04
N LYS A 274 1.68 6.86 -1.04
CA LYS A 274 0.87 7.29 0.10
C LYS A 274 -0.41 7.94 -0.42
N ALA A 275 -1.55 7.49 0.09
CA ALA A 275 -2.83 8.13 -0.16
C ALA A 275 -3.32 8.81 1.13
N VAL A 276 -3.72 10.08 1.02
CA VAL A 276 -4.19 10.89 2.15
C VAL A 276 -5.61 11.37 1.84
N PRO A 277 -6.63 10.88 2.57
CA PRO A 277 -7.98 11.42 2.47
C PRO A 277 -8.03 12.82 3.10
N VAL A 278 -7.99 13.86 2.26
CA VAL A 278 -8.17 15.25 2.71
C VAL A 278 -9.60 15.45 3.23
N SER A 279 -10.56 14.85 2.55
CA SER A 279 -11.93 14.72 3.04
C SER A 279 -12.59 13.46 2.49
N SER A 280 -13.49 12.88 3.28
CA SER A 280 -14.22 11.67 2.93
C SER A 280 -15.69 11.76 3.33
N LYS A 281 -16.51 10.90 2.72
CA LYS A 281 -17.90 10.67 3.10
C LYS A 281 -18.18 9.16 3.18
N ASN A 282 -19.33 8.77 3.71
CA ASN A 282 -19.79 7.38 3.61
C ASN A 282 -19.94 7.00 2.13
N ALA A 283 -19.51 5.81 1.78
CA ALA A 283 -19.62 5.32 0.41
C ALA A 283 -21.09 5.18 0.00
N THR A 284 -21.44 5.59 -1.22
CA THR A 284 -22.81 5.46 -1.75
C THR A 284 -23.22 4.01 -2.03
N SER A 285 -22.25 3.10 -2.13
CA SER A 285 -22.44 1.65 -2.28
C SER A 285 -22.88 0.94 -0.98
N GLY A 286 -23.10 1.68 0.11
CA GLY A 286 -23.71 1.17 1.33
C GLY A 286 -22.75 0.63 2.39
N LYS A 287 -21.43 0.56 2.14
CA LYS A 287 -20.42 0.20 3.14
C LYS A 287 -19.10 0.93 2.91
N GLY A 288 -18.46 1.34 4.00
CA GLY A 288 -17.14 1.96 4.00
C GLY A 288 -17.15 3.45 3.70
N LYS A 289 -15.96 4.01 3.44
CA LYS A 289 -15.75 5.42 3.14
C LYS A 289 -15.28 5.59 1.70
N GLN A 290 -15.59 6.73 1.11
CA GLN A 290 -15.06 7.13 -0.20
C GLN A 290 -14.41 8.51 -0.12
N TYR A 291 -13.44 8.76 -0.99
CA TYR A 291 -12.86 10.09 -1.13
C TYR A 291 -13.92 11.09 -1.63
N THR A 292 -13.96 12.27 -1.01
CA THR A 292 -14.47 13.47 -1.66
C THR A 292 -13.31 14.35 -2.11
N LYS A 293 -12.19 14.29 -1.39
CA LYS A 293 -10.93 14.88 -1.79
C LYS A 293 -9.77 14.03 -1.29
N GLY A 294 -8.82 13.70 -2.15
CA GLY A 294 -7.69 12.84 -1.83
C GLY A 294 -6.39 13.36 -2.42
N ARG A 295 -5.26 13.10 -1.74
CA ARG A 295 -3.92 13.35 -2.26
C ARG A 295 -3.18 12.04 -2.41
N PHE A 296 -2.61 11.81 -3.57
CA PHE A 296 -1.97 10.56 -3.96
C PHE A 296 -0.53 10.86 -4.34
N TYR A 297 0.41 10.26 -3.61
CA TYR A 297 1.84 10.56 -3.73
C TYR A 297 2.63 9.31 -4.09
N ILE A 298 3.66 9.49 -4.92
CA ILE A 298 4.71 8.53 -5.22
C ILE A 298 6.06 9.09 -4.72
N SER A 299 6.84 8.21 -4.12
CA SER A 299 8.25 8.43 -3.79
C SER A 299 9.11 7.35 -4.47
N PRO A 300 10.19 7.71 -5.19
CA PRO A 300 11.12 6.73 -5.74
C PRO A 300 11.91 5.96 -4.66
N THR A 301 11.94 6.46 -3.43
CA THR A 301 12.69 5.89 -2.30
C THR A 301 11.79 5.65 -1.09
N PRO A 302 12.14 4.73 -0.18
CA PRO A 302 11.36 4.52 1.05
C PRO A 302 11.28 5.79 1.89
N LYS A 303 10.07 6.12 2.37
CA LYS A 303 9.81 7.28 3.25
C LYS A 303 8.79 6.90 4.32
N ALA A 304 8.82 7.59 5.46
CA ALA A 304 7.88 7.36 6.55
C ALA A 304 6.42 7.52 6.09
N GLY A 305 5.59 6.53 6.39
CA GLY A 305 4.18 6.49 6.00
C GLY A 305 3.91 6.19 4.52
N PHE A 306 4.94 5.89 3.72
CA PHE A 306 4.77 5.36 2.37
C PHE A 306 4.96 3.84 2.37
N THR A 307 4.24 3.13 1.51
CA THR A 307 4.30 1.67 1.34
C THR A 307 4.56 1.31 -0.12
N ALA A 308 5.23 0.20 -0.39
CA ALA A 308 5.32 -0.30 -1.76
C ALA A 308 3.94 -0.85 -2.18
N PRO A 309 3.49 -0.66 -3.43
CA PRO A 309 2.30 -1.34 -3.93
C PRO A 309 2.45 -2.86 -3.81
N ARG A 310 1.35 -3.55 -3.52
CA ARG A 310 1.34 -5.01 -3.29
C ARG A 310 1.90 -5.84 -4.45
N ALA A 311 1.86 -5.33 -5.68
CA ALA A 311 2.42 -6.00 -6.85
C ALA A 311 3.93 -6.28 -6.74
N PHE A 312 4.67 -5.48 -5.97
CA PHE A 312 6.12 -5.63 -5.80
C PHE A 312 6.51 -6.67 -4.75
N TYR A 313 5.57 -7.26 -4.03
CA TYR A 313 5.90 -8.26 -3.02
C TYR A 313 5.93 -9.65 -3.64
N ASP A 314 6.98 -10.42 -3.31
CA ASP A 314 7.03 -11.84 -3.62
C ASP A 314 6.10 -12.66 -2.71
N ASN A 315 6.09 -13.98 -2.92
CA ASN A 315 5.23 -14.88 -2.15
C ASN A 315 5.59 -14.98 -0.65
N HIS A 316 6.76 -14.47 -0.24
CA HIS A 316 7.23 -14.45 1.14
C HIS A 316 7.02 -13.10 1.83
N GLY A 317 6.47 -12.10 1.13
CA GLY A 317 6.30 -10.76 1.71
C GLY A 317 7.52 -9.88 1.59
N ILE A 318 8.47 -10.22 0.71
CA ILE A 318 9.67 -9.44 0.48
C ILE A 318 9.44 -8.53 -0.74
N VAL A 319 9.65 -7.23 -0.54
CA VAL A 319 9.56 -6.23 -1.61
C VAL A 319 10.71 -6.44 -2.59
N GLN A 320 10.35 -6.58 -3.86
CA GLN A 320 11.28 -6.67 -4.96
C GLN A 320 11.59 -5.27 -5.51
N ASP A 321 12.83 -5.05 -5.94
CA ASP A 321 13.25 -3.78 -6.54
C ASP A 321 12.55 -3.48 -7.87
N LYS A 322 11.95 -4.50 -8.48
CA LYS A 322 11.27 -4.42 -9.77
C LYS A 322 10.31 -5.58 -10.00
N ILE A 323 9.33 -5.31 -10.85
CA ILE A 323 8.46 -6.32 -11.47
C ILE A 323 8.50 -6.17 -12.98
N TYR A 324 7.94 -7.15 -13.69
CA TYR A 324 7.92 -7.14 -15.15
C TYR A 324 6.49 -7.33 -15.64
N LEU A 325 5.94 -6.28 -16.22
CA LEU A 325 4.60 -6.24 -16.79
C LEU A 325 4.67 -6.71 -18.26
N SER A 326 3.72 -7.50 -18.74
CA SER A 326 3.73 -7.91 -20.15
C SER A 326 3.56 -6.71 -21.07
N ALA A 327 4.46 -6.58 -22.05
CA ALA A 327 4.35 -5.54 -23.06
C ALA A 327 3.11 -5.75 -23.94
N PHE A 328 2.69 -7.00 -24.14
CA PHE A 328 1.59 -7.36 -25.03
C PHE A 328 0.55 -8.23 -24.33
N GLU A 329 -0.68 -8.20 -24.85
CA GLU A 329 -1.73 -9.15 -24.48
C GLU A 329 -1.29 -10.59 -24.84
N GLY A 330 -1.72 -11.56 -24.04
CA GLY A 330 -1.16 -12.91 -24.07
C GLY A 330 -1.58 -13.75 -25.27
N CYS A 331 -0.61 -14.37 -25.93
CA CYS A 331 -0.83 -15.50 -26.83
C CYS A 331 -0.41 -16.81 -26.13
N ILE A 332 -0.58 -17.97 -26.78
CA ILE A 332 -0.23 -19.27 -26.18
C ILE A 332 0.98 -19.85 -26.90
N TYR A 333 1.93 -20.40 -26.15
CA TYR A 333 2.97 -21.26 -26.68
C TYR A 333 2.55 -22.71 -26.49
N ASP A 334 2.34 -23.39 -27.61
CA ASP A 334 2.04 -24.82 -27.69
C ASP A 334 3.34 -25.59 -27.47
N THR A 335 3.43 -26.26 -26.32
CA THR A 335 4.66 -26.90 -25.87
C THR A 335 4.99 -28.12 -26.73
N ASP A 336 3.97 -28.90 -27.10
CA ASP A 336 4.10 -30.11 -27.90
C ASP A 336 4.47 -29.79 -29.35
N ALA A 337 3.79 -28.82 -29.96
CA ALA A 337 4.07 -28.37 -31.32
C ALA A 337 5.26 -27.41 -31.41
N LYS A 338 5.81 -26.97 -30.27
CA LYS A 338 6.96 -26.05 -30.14
C LYS A 338 6.78 -24.73 -30.90
N LYS A 339 5.57 -24.19 -30.90
CA LYS A 339 5.21 -22.99 -31.68
C LYS A 339 4.31 -22.05 -30.90
N TYR A 340 4.33 -20.77 -31.27
CA TYR A 340 3.34 -19.82 -30.79
C TYR A 340 2.03 -19.97 -31.59
N LEU A 341 0.92 -20.01 -30.87
CA LEU A 341 -0.42 -19.86 -31.40
C LEU A 341 -0.67 -18.37 -31.61
N THR A 342 -0.62 -17.92 -32.86
CA THR A 342 -0.59 -16.49 -33.24
C THR A 342 -1.87 -16.02 -33.89
N ALA A 343 -2.81 -16.93 -34.16
CA ALA A 343 -4.06 -16.66 -34.85
C ALA A 343 -5.30 -16.89 -33.97
N ASP A 344 -5.09 -17.06 -32.65
CA ASP A 344 -6.13 -17.47 -31.70
C ASP A 344 -6.73 -18.84 -32.05
N GLU A 345 -5.87 -19.85 -32.20
CA GLU A 345 -6.16 -21.17 -32.79
C GLU A 345 -7.12 -22.05 -31.95
N GLN A 346 -7.40 -21.68 -30.71
CA GLN A 346 -8.35 -22.37 -29.81
C GLN A 346 -8.00 -23.84 -29.46
N VAL A 347 -6.72 -24.18 -29.38
CA VAL A 347 -6.23 -25.56 -29.16
C VAL A 347 -5.34 -25.71 -27.91
N ALA A 348 -5.47 -24.83 -26.92
CA ALA A 348 -4.60 -24.83 -25.75
C ALA A 348 -4.69 -26.12 -24.92
N ASP A 349 -3.53 -26.71 -24.60
CA ASP A 349 -3.37 -27.67 -23.51
C ASP A 349 -2.99 -26.94 -22.21
N PHE A 350 -3.99 -26.69 -21.36
CA PHE A 350 -3.78 -25.99 -20.09
C PHE A 350 -2.92 -26.75 -19.07
N ALA A 351 -2.53 -28.00 -19.33
CA ALA A 351 -1.60 -28.75 -18.48
C ALA A 351 -0.13 -28.42 -18.79
N THR A 352 0.20 -28.08 -20.03
CA THR A 352 1.61 -27.98 -20.48
C THR A 352 1.93 -26.72 -21.27
N ASP A 353 0.94 -26.09 -21.90
CA ASP A 353 1.12 -24.86 -22.67
C ASP A 353 1.39 -23.66 -21.77
N MET A 354 1.97 -22.61 -22.35
CA MET A 354 2.39 -21.41 -21.61
C MET A 354 1.80 -20.13 -22.18
N LEU A 355 1.37 -19.21 -21.32
CA LEU A 355 0.92 -17.88 -21.73
C LEU A 355 2.14 -17.04 -22.11
N SER A 356 2.13 -16.32 -23.23
CA SER A 356 3.29 -15.64 -23.78
C SER A 356 3.00 -14.18 -24.13
N SER A 357 3.98 -13.29 -23.95
CA SER A 357 3.91 -11.89 -24.37
C SER A 357 4.90 -11.66 -25.51
N ILE A 358 4.41 -11.57 -26.74
CA ILE A 358 5.21 -11.37 -27.97
C ILE A 358 4.51 -10.41 -28.92
N ALA A 359 5.28 -9.80 -29.84
CA ALA A 359 4.71 -9.07 -30.97
C ALA A 359 4.29 -10.05 -32.09
N GLY A 360 3.38 -9.61 -32.95
CA GLY A 360 2.96 -10.39 -34.11
C GLY A 360 1.98 -11.52 -33.81
N ALA A 361 1.36 -11.53 -32.62
CA ALA A 361 0.37 -12.52 -32.24
C ALA A 361 -1.01 -11.89 -32.00
N LYS A 362 -2.06 -12.56 -32.46
CA LYS A 362 -3.42 -12.25 -32.02
C LYS A 362 -3.61 -12.75 -30.57
N PRO A 363 -4.16 -11.94 -29.67
CA PRO A 363 -4.39 -12.36 -28.29
C PRO A 363 -5.28 -13.61 -28.22
N ALA A 364 -4.89 -14.56 -27.35
CA ALA A 364 -5.67 -15.75 -27.11
C ALA A 364 -7.00 -15.41 -26.43
N SER A 365 -8.08 -16.05 -26.87
CA SER A 365 -9.42 -15.86 -26.32
C SER A 365 -10.06 -17.15 -25.84
N GLY A 366 -11.19 -17.02 -25.14
CA GLY A 366 -12.05 -18.15 -24.75
C GLY A 366 -13.20 -18.41 -25.72
N LEU A 367 -13.02 -18.19 -27.03
CA LEU A 367 -14.07 -18.35 -28.05
C LEU A 367 -14.68 -19.77 -28.05
N THR A 368 -13.85 -20.81 -28.20
CA THR A 368 -14.22 -22.22 -28.11
C THR A 368 -13.41 -22.99 -27.08
N GLN A 369 -12.24 -22.51 -26.68
CA GLN A 369 -11.38 -23.13 -25.67
C GLN A 369 -11.69 -22.64 -24.25
N ASN A 370 -11.25 -23.40 -23.24
CA ASN A 370 -11.55 -23.12 -21.83
C ASN A 370 -10.65 -22.03 -21.20
N LEU A 371 -10.51 -20.86 -21.84
CA LEU A 371 -9.62 -19.79 -21.35
C LEU A 371 -10.24 -18.98 -20.19
N THR A 372 -10.54 -19.65 -19.09
CA THR A 372 -10.99 -19.03 -17.83
C THR A 372 -9.82 -18.42 -17.07
N ARG A 373 -10.10 -17.56 -16.09
CA ARG A 373 -9.06 -16.99 -15.20
C ARG A 373 -8.18 -18.07 -14.56
N ALA A 374 -8.79 -19.15 -14.05
CA ALA A 374 -8.06 -20.27 -13.44
C ALA A 374 -7.13 -20.98 -14.44
N ASN A 375 -7.53 -21.12 -15.70
CA ASN A 375 -6.69 -21.75 -16.71
C ASN A 375 -5.60 -20.80 -17.23
N VAL A 376 -5.84 -19.48 -17.26
CA VAL A 376 -4.78 -18.50 -17.50
C VAL A 376 -3.71 -18.57 -16.41
N ARG A 377 -4.09 -18.73 -15.13
CA ARG A 377 -3.11 -18.98 -14.05
C ARG A 377 -2.21 -20.18 -14.33
N LYS A 378 -2.78 -21.30 -14.83
CA LYS A 378 -2.01 -22.50 -15.20
C LYS A 378 -1.02 -22.21 -16.32
N LEU A 379 -1.48 -21.55 -17.39
CA LEU A 379 -0.62 -21.16 -18.51
C LEU A 379 0.53 -20.25 -18.06
N CYS A 380 0.32 -19.33 -17.11
CA CYS A 380 1.40 -18.54 -16.53
C CYS A 380 2.34 -19.42 -15.68
N ALA A 381 1.79 -20.22 -14.77
CA ALA A 381 2.55 -21.07 -13.85
C ALA A 381 3.42 -22.12 -14.58
N ASN A 382 2.99 -22.59 -15.75
CA ASN A 382 3.76 -23.53 -16.58
C ASN A 382 5.11 -22.96 -17.06
N ARG A 383 5.30 -21.64 -17.01
CA ARG A 383 6.62 -21.02 -17.26
C ARG A 383 7.62 -21.18 -16.12
N GLY A 384 7.13 -21.39 -14.90
CA GLY A 384 7.95 -21.53 -13.70
C GLY A 384 7.68 -20.49 -12.62
N ALA A 385 8.51 -20.52 -11.59
CA ALA A 385 8.35 -19.69 -10.39
C ALA A 385 8.42 -18.19 -10.71
N GLY A 386 7.54 -17.40 -10.09
CA GLY A 386 7.44 -15.95 -10.27
C GLY A 386 6.55 -15.51 -11.44
N TRP A 387 6.22 -16.41 -12.37
CA TRP A 387 5.26 -16.14 -13.44
C TRP A 387 3.82 -16.29 -12.94
N GLU A 388 3.04 -15.24 -13.11
CA GLU A 388 1.65 -15.20 -12.68
C GLU A 388 0.76 -14.48 -13.69
N SER A 389 -0.56 -14.60 -13.51
CA SER A 389 -1.52 -13.80 -14.27
C SER A 389 -1.47 -12.35 -13.80
N HIS A 390 -1.66 -11.41 -14.71
CA HIS A 390 -1.83 -10.00 -14.38
C HIS A 390 -2.91 -9.81 -13.31
N SER A 391 -2.60 -9.00 -12.29
CA SER A 391 -3.40 -8.88 -11.08
C SER A 391 -3.96 -7.48 -10.89
N ILE A 392 -4.97 -7.34 -10.03
CA ILE A 392 -5.52 -6.03 -9.65
C ILE A 392 -4.43 -5.09 -9.10
N PHE A 393 -3.42 -5.64 -8.41
CA PHE A 393 -2.33 -4.86 -7.85
C PHE A 393 -1.34 -4.39 -8.93
N ALA A 394 -1.07 -5.20 -9.94
CA ALA A 394 -0.21 -4.82 -11.06
C ALA A 394 -0.87 -3.76 -11.94
N MET A 395 -2.19 -3.84 -12.15
CA MET A 395 -2.96 -2.76 -12.77
C MET A 395 -2.82 -1.44 -11.98
N ALA A 396 -2.96 -1.49 -10.65
CA ALA A 396 -2.88 -0.30 -9.80
C ALA A 396 -1.52 0.42 -9.92
N VAL A 397 -0.42 -0.32 -10.11
CA VAL A 397 0.91 0.26 -10.38
C VAL A 397 0.87 1.17 -11.61
N THR A 398 0.31 0.68 -12.71
CA THR A 398 0.24 1.46 -13.96
C THR A 398 -0.79 2.59 -13.88
N GLU A 399 -1.93 2.37 -13.22
CA GLU A 399 -2.95 3.40 -12.99
C GLU A 399 -2.37 4.59 -12.21
N TRP A 400 -1.62 4.33 -11.13
CA TRP A 400 -1.01 5.38 -10.31
C TRP A 400 0.01 6.23 -11.07
N LEU A 401 0.86 5.58 -11.87
CA LEU A 401 1.85 6.28 -12.68
C LEU A 401 1.17 7.19 -13.71
N LEU A 402 0.15 6.69 -14.41
CA LEU A 402 -0.60 7.47 -15.41
C LEU A 402 -1.33 8.63 -14.74
N MET A 403 -1.97 8.37 -13.60
CA MET A 403 -2.73 9.34 -12.83
C MET A 403 -1.90 10.57 -12.45
N ILE A 404 -0.69 10.36 -11.94
CA ILE A 404 0.20 11.45 -11.52
C ILE A 404 0.88 12.10 -12.73
N GLU A 405 1.34 11.31 -13.70
CA GLU A 405 2.00 11.82 -14.90
C GLU A 405 1.11 12.78 -15.68
N TYR A 406 -0.15 12.41 -15.92
CA TYR A 406 -1.07 13.21 -16.72
C TYR A 406 -2.00 14.10 -15.90
N ALA A 407 -1.92 14.01 -14.56
CA ALA A 407 -2.90 14.62 -13.64
C ALA A 407 -4.34 14.31 -14.07
N SER A 408 -4.62 13.03 -14.32
CA SER A 408 -5.86 12.58 -14.93
C SER A 408 -5.93 11.06 -14.88
N LEU A 409 -7.12 10.50 -14.63
CA LEU A 409 -7.38 9.06 -14.78
C LEU A 409 -7.86 8.68 -16.20
N ASP A 410 -8.23 9.67 -17.02
CA ASP A 410 -8.73 9.46 -18.39
C ASP A 410 -7.59 9.11 -19.35
N ALA A 411 -7.24 7.82 -19.39
CA ALA A 411 -6.19 7.31 -20.25
C ALA A 411 -6.50 7.50 -21.75
N GLN A 412 -7.78 7.38 -22.14
CA GLN A 412 -8.18 7.49 -23.54
C GLN A 412 -7.90 8.89 -24.10
N ARG A 413 -8.23 9.96 -23.37
CA ARG A 413 -7.94 11.34 -23.84
C ARG A 413 -6.48 11.75 -23.69
N LYS A 414 -5.77 11.20 -22.71
CA LYS A 414 -4.39 11.61 -22.41
C LYS A 414 -3.35 10.88 -23.26
N VAL A 415 -3.61 9.62 -23.60
CA VAL A 415 -2.66 8.77 -24.32
C VAL A 415 -3.20 8.34 -25.68
N GLY A 416 -4.48 7.99 -25.76
CA GLY A 416 -5.14 7.54 -26.99
C GLY A 416 -6.25 6.54 -26.70
N ARG A 417 -7.28 6.47 -27.53
CA ARG A 417 -8.43 5.59 -27.31
C ARG A 417 -8.06 4.12 -27.42
N GLY A 418 -7.12 3.77 -28.30
CA GLY A 418 -6.80 2.37 -28.62
C GLY A 418 -7.84 1.72 -29.52
N VAL A 419 -7.82 0.39 -29.64
CA VAL A 419 -8.81 -0.37 -30.43
C VAL A 419 -10.12 -0.44 -29.64
N CYS A 420 -11.02 0.50 -29.86
CA CYS A 420 -12.28 0.61 -29.11
C CYS A 420 -13.52 0.88 -29.97
N ASP A 421 -13.34 1.23 -31.26
CA ASP A 421 -14.40 1.69 -32.15
C ASP A 421 -14.59 0.76 -33.38
N PHE A 422 -14.28 -0.52 -33.23
CA PHE A 422 -14.63 -1.53 -34.23
C PHE A 422 -16.12 -1.86 -34.17
N THR A 423 -16.68 -2.25 -35.31
CA THR A 423 -18.01 -2.85 -35.37
C THR A 423 -17.90 -4.33 -35.08
N ASP A 424 -18.56 -4.79 -34.03
CA ASP A 424 -18.49 -6.17 -33.57
C ASP A 424 -19.27 -7.13 -34.49
N ASP A 425 -18.64 -8.22 -34.92
CA ASP A 425 -19.24 -9.20 -35.83
C ASP A 425 -20.13 -10.25 -35.13
N GLY A 426 -20.13 -10.26 -33.79
CA GLY A 426 -20.89 -11.20 -32.97
C GLY A 426 -20.32 -12.62 -32.91
N LYS A 427 -19.21 -12.93 -33.61
CA LYS A 427 -18.80 -14.30 -33.93
C LYS A 427 -17.33 -14.59 -33.66
N THR A 428 -16.42 -13.71 -34.05
CA THR A 428 -14.97 -13.99 -34.00
C THR A 428 -14.29 -13.17 -32.93
N ASN A 429 -13.13 -13.61 -32.47
CA ASN A 429 -12.24 -12.71 -31.75
C ASN A 429 -11.79 -11.62 -32.75
N MET A 430 -12.17 -10.35 -32.52
CA MET A 430 -11.80 -9.24 -33.40
C MET A 430 -10.60 -8.43 -32.89
N ALA A 431 -9.89 -8.96 -31.89
CA ALA A 431 -8.65 -8.35 -31.43
C ALA A 431 -7.64 -8.25 -32.59
N VAL A 432 -6.94 -7.13 -32.65
CA VAL A 432 -5.83 -6.91 -33.56
C VAL A 432 -4.58 -7.62 -33.04
N VAL A 433 -3.67 -7.87 -33.97
CA VAL A 433 -2.35 -8.44 -33.69
C VAL A 433 -1.53 -7.46 -32.84
N THR A 434 -0.85 -7.97 -31.81
CA THR A 434 0.01 -7.19 -30.92
C THR A 434 1.31 -6.75 -31.61
N GLY A 435 1.99 -5.74 -31.07
CA GLY A 435 3.26 -5.21 -31.59
C GLY A 435 3.14 -4.02 -32.53
N ALA A 436 1.93 -3.49 -32.73
CA ALA A 436 1.73 -2.30 -33.57
C ALA A 436 2.43 -1.05 -32.98
N THR A 437 2.52 -0.96 -31.65
CA THR A 437 3.21 0.13 -30.93
C THR A 437 4.69 -0.13 -30.69
N SER A 438 5.28 -1.16 -31.29
CA SER A 438 6.69 -1.50 -31.10
C SER A 438 7.66 -0.39 -31.49
N GLY A 439 7.26 0.50 -32.41
CA GLY A 439 7.98 1.72 -32.75
C GLY A 439 8.11 2.72 -31.59
N LEU A 440 7.13 2.78 -30.68
CA LEU A 440 7.14 3.67 -29.51
C LEU A 440 8.12 3.21 -28.42
N GLY A 441 8.33 1.90 -28.29
CA GLY A 441 9.17 1.33 -27.24
C GLY A 441 8.67 1.64 -25.84
N ASN A 442 9.40 2.49 -25.11
CA ASN A 442 9.05 2.91 -23.74
C ASN A 442 8.17 4.18 -23.74
N GLY A 443 7.84 4.74 -24.91
CA GLY A 443 6.96 5.88 -25.04
C GLY A 443 5.49 5.54 -24.81
N SER A 444 4.65 6.57 -24.84
CA SER A 444 3.19 6.44 -24.78
C SER A 444 2.55 7.04 -26.03
N GLY A 445 1.42 6.49 -26.47
CA GLY A 445 0.69 6.96 -27.65
C GLY A 445 0.05 5.82 -28.43
N ILE A 446 -0.56 6.15 -29.57
CA ILE A 446 -1.11 5.18 -30.52
C ILE A 446 -0.07 4.68 -31.52
N ASP A 447 -0.39 3.63 -32.27
CA ASP A 447 0.45 3.10 -33.35
C ASP A 447 1.04 4.22 -34.24
N PRO A 448 2.38 4.40 -34.24
CA PRO A 448 3.04 5.48 -34.96
C PRO A 448 3.01 5.30 -36.49
N ASN A 449 2.59 4.13 -36.99
CA ASN A 449 2.58 3.80 -38.42
C ASN A 449 1.24 4.13 -39.11
N GLY A 450 0.65 5.28 -38.76
CA GLY A 450 -0.59 5.76 -39.39
C GLY A 450 -1.88 5.18 -38.79
N GLY A 451 -1.83 4.75 -37.53
CA GLY A 451 -3.00 4.28 -36.80
C GLY A 451 -4.09 5.36 -36.70
N VAL A 452 -5.36 4.95 -36.90
CA VAL A 452 -6.51 5.81 -36.64
C VAL A 452 -6.92 5.62 -35.19
N ASP A 453 -6.87 6.69 -34.39
CA ASP A 453 -7.29 6.62 -32.99
C ASP A 453 -8.73 6.08 -32.86
N GLY A 454 -8.93 5.17 -31.91
CA GLY A 454 -10.16 4.36 -31.81
C GLY A 454 -10.10 3.03 -32.57
N LYS A 455 -9.16 2.85 -33.50
CA LYS A 455 -9.06 1.69 -34.41
C LYS A 455 -7.66 1.06 -34.47
N CYS A 456 -6.69 1.57 -33.74
CA CYS A 456 -5.32 1.03 -33.68
C CYS A 456 -4.86 0.83 -32.24
N SER A 457 -3.84 0.01 -32.04
CA SER A 457 -3.26 -0.24 -30.72
C SER A 457 -2.74 1.05 -30.07
N VAL A 458 -2.73 1.05 -28.74
CA VAL A 458 -2.25 2.14 -27.89
C VAL A 458 -1.28 1.59 -26.86
N SER A 459 -0.28 2.37 -26.47
CA SER A 459 0.65 1.99 -25.43
C SER A 459 0.81 3.10 -24.39
N TYR A 460 0.92 2.69 -23.14
CA TYR A 460 1.42 3.55 -22.06
C TYR A 460 2.72 2.98 -21.52
N ARG A 461 3.80 3.75 -21.66
CA ARG A 461 5.16 3.40 -21.21
C ARG A 461 5.58 1.97 -21.54
N GLY A 462 5.27 1.54 -22.76
CA GLY A 462 5.63 0.25 -23.32
C GLY A 462 4.67 -0.92 -23.04
N GLU A 463 3.63 -0.74 -22.25
CA GLU A 463 2.51 -1.69 -22.16
C GLU A 463 1.51 -1.37 -23.27
N GLU A 464 1.41 -2.23 -24.28
CA GLU A 464 0.43 -2.11 -25.36
C GLU A 464 -0.93 -2.65 -24.92
N ASN A 465 -2.01 -1.98 -25.34
CA ASN A 465 -3.40 -2.39 -25.19
C ASN A 465 -3.74 -2.79 -23.74
N LEU A 466 -3.28 -2.02 -22.75
CA LEU A 466 -3.78 -2.17 -21.37
C LEU A 466 -5.28 -1.85 -21.31
N TRP A 467 -5.76 -1.09 -22.29
CA TRP A 467 -7.16 -0.88 -22.58
C TRP A 467 -7.46 -1.02 -24.07
N GLY A 468 -8.74 -1.25 -24.37
CA GLY A 468 -9.20 -1.60 -25.72
C GLY A 468 -8.73 -3.00 -26.13
N ASN A 469 -8.86 -3.28 -27.43
CA ASN A 469 -8.53 -4.55 -28.07
C ASN A 469 -9.32 -5.73 -27.50
N ILE A 470 -8.87 -6.39 -26.42
CA ILE A 470 -9.59 -7.48 -25.76
C ILE A 470 -9.61 -7.28 -24.24
N TRP A 471 -10.67 -7.74 -23.57
CA TRP A 471 -10.68 -7.76 -22.11
C TRP A 471 -9.57 -8.66 -21.58
N THR A 472 -8.96 -8.28 -20.46
CA THR A 472 -7.96 -9.13 -19.80
C THR A 472 -8.38 -9.49 -18.38
N TRP A 473 -8.15 -10.74 -17.98
CA TRP A 473 -8.40 -11.17 -16.61
C TRP A 473 -7.56 -10.38 -15.60
N LEU A 474 -8.19 -9.97 -14.50
CA LEU A 474 -7.48 -9.52 -13.30
C LEU A 474 -7.53 -10.60 -12.22
N ASP A 475 -6.36 -11.04 -11.80
CA ASP A 475 -6.20 -11.99 -10.70
C ASP A 475 -6.11 -11.30 -9.32
N LYS A 476 -6.07 -12.10 -8.26
CA LYS A 476 -5.89 -11.69 -6.85
C LYS A 476 -7.02 -10.81 -6.29
N VAL A 477 -8.19 -10.83 -6.94
CA VAL A 477 -9.42 -10.17 -6.49
C VAL A 477 -10.64 -11.09 -6.65
N ASN A 478 -11.49 -11.15 -5.62
CA ASN A 478 -12.79 -11.82 -5.63
C ASN A 478 -13.87 -10.83 -5.17
N ILE A 479 -15.02 -10.84 -5.82
CA ILE A 479 -16.12 -9.90 -5.55
C ILE A 479 -17.32 -10.71 -5.07
N LEU A 480 -17.68 -10.59 -3.80
CA LEU A 480 -18.90 -11.20 -3.29
C LEU A 480 -20.09 -10.28 -3.63
N ALA A 481 -20.87 -10.67 -4.64
CA ALA A 481 -22.04 -9.93 -5.08
C ALA A 481 -23.13 -9.98 -4.00
N LYS A 482 -24.02 -10.98 -3.96
CA LYS A 482 -25.03 -11.25 -2.90
C LYS A 482 -25.74 -10.00 -2.30
N GLY A 483 -26.01 -8.99 -3.12
CA GLY A 483 -26.60 -7.71 -2.71
C GLY A 483 -25.64 -6.75 -1.97
N GLN A 484 -24.38 -7.14 -1.81
CA GLN A 484 -23.31 -6.44 -1.09
C GLN A 484 -22.29 -5.82 -2.04
N ASN A 485 -21.77 -6.59 -3.01
CA ASN A 485 -20.62 -6.20 -3.85
C ASN A 485 -19.34 -5.96 -3.02
N GLU A 486 -19.07 -6.83 -2.04
CA GLU A 486 -17.90 -6.73 -1.18
C GLU A 486 -16.65 -7.28 -1.88
N VAL A 487 -15.57 -6.51 -1.85
CA VAL A 487 -14.33 -6.81 -2.58
C VAL A 487 -13.31 -7.41 -1.64
N PHE A 488 -12.76 -8.55 -2.03
CA PHE A 488 -11.74 -9.30 -1.33
C PHE A 488 -10.48 -9.38 -2.17
N VAL A 489 -9.32 -9.09 -1.57
CA VAL A 489 -8.01 -9.10 -2.25
C VAL A 489 -7.05 -10.05 -1.57
N HIS A 490 -6.16 -10.64 -2.37
CA HIS A 490 -5.31 -11.76 -1.94
C HIS A 490 -4.28 -11.38 -0.86
N GLU A 491 -4.16 -12.24 0.16
CA GLU A 491 -3.15 -12.15 1.21
C GLU A 491 -1.86 -12.87 0.81
N ILE A 492 -0.70 -12.26 1.10
CA ILE A 492 0.61 -12.82 0.80
C ILE A 492 0.80 -14.15 1.51
N GLY A 493 1.42 -15.08 0.80
CA GLY A 493 1.63 -16.45 1.28
C GLY A 493 0.39 -17.33 1.21
N ALA A 494 -0.81 -16.78 0.93
CA ALA A 494 -1.99 -17.59 0.74
C ALA A 494 -2.05 -18.21 -0.66
N THR A 495 -2.82 -19.29 -0.82
CA THR A 495 -3.11 -19.86 -2.14
C THR A 495 -4.10 -18.98 -2.90
N VAL A 496 -3.74 -18.58 -4.12
CA VAL A 496 -4.64 -17.83 -5.02
C VAL A 496 -5.78 -18.75 -5.48
N ALA A 497 -7.03 -18.31 -5.30
CA ALA A 497 -8.21 -19.08 -5.65
C ALA A 497 -9.40 -18.19 -6.03
N ASP A 498 -10.27 -18.71 -6.87
CA ASP A 498 -11.55 -18.08 -7.19
C ASP A 498 -12.60 -18.37 -6.12
N ASP A 499 -13.67 -17.56 -6.11
CA ASP A 499 -14.92 -17.84 -5.40
C ASP A 499 -14.77 -18.11 -3.89
N THR A 500 -13.79 -17.48 -3.26
CA THR A 500 -13.47 -17.67 -1.84
C THR A 500 -13.04 -16.37 -1.15
N THR A 501 -13.25 -16.33 0.16
CA THR A 501 -12.64 -15.34 1.06
C THR A 501 -11.43 -15.91 1.82
N THR A 502 -11.17 -17.22 1.73
CA THR A 502 -10.05 -17.86 2.42
C THR A 502 -8.74 -17.43 1.77
N GLY A 503 -7.85 -16.81 2.55
CA GLY A 503 -6.60 -16.24 2.01
C GLY A 503 -6.80 -14.90 1.30
N TYR A 504 -7.95 -14.26 1.51
CA TYR A 504 -8.27 -12.95 0.97
C TYR A 504 -8.84 -12.04 2.07
N LYS A 505 -8.46 -10.76 2.01
CA LYS A 505 -8.92 -9.73 2.94
C LYS A 505 -9.94 -8.81 2.28
N SER A 506 -11.01 -8.50 3.00
CA SER A 506 -11.98 -7.48 2.56
C SER A 506 -11.35 -6.09 2.59
N LEU A 507 -11.61 -5.29 1.56
CA LEU A 507 -11.24 -3.87 1.51
C LEU A 507 -12.08 -2.99 2.46
N GLY A 508 -13.08 -3.55 3.15
CA GLY A 508 -13.89 -2.81 4.12
C GLY A 508 -14.92 -1.85 3.51
N TYR A 509 -15.02 -1.78 2.19
CA TYR A 509 -16.03 -1.03 1.44
C TYR A 509 -16.64 -1.87 0.31
N HIS A 510 -17.79 -1.43 -0.20
CA HIS A 510 -18.44 -2.09 -1.33
C HIS A 510 -18.05 -1.42 -2.65
N TRP A 511 -17.83 -2.22 -3.68
CA TRP A 511 -17.83 -1.76 -5.07
C TRP A 511 -19.19 -1.13 -5.39
N SER A 512 -19.22 -0.14 -6.30
CA SER A 512 -20.43 0.52 -6.81
C SER A 512 -21.62 -0.43 -7.01
N HIS A 513 -22.84 0.03 -6.69
CA HIS A 513 -24.10 -0.69 -7.01
C HIS A 513 -24.75 -0.16 -8.29
N SER A 514 -24.04 0.66 -9.05
CA SER A 514 -24.48 1.22 -10.33
C SER A 514 -23.43 1.02 -11.41
N ASN A 515 -23.89 0.90 -12.66
CA ASN A 515 -23.04 0.83 -13.83
C ASN A 515 -22.93 2.22 -14.46
N GLY A 516 -21.74 2.64 -14.86
CA GLY A 516 -21.51 4.00 -15.36
C GLY A 516 -20.04 4.41 -15.32
N TYR A 517 -19.79 5.68 -15.58
CA TYR A 517 -18.46 6.26 -15.42
C TYR A 517 -18.12 6.43 -13.94
N GLN A 518 -16.90 6.05 -13.57
CA GLN A 518 -16.44 6.10 -12.18
C GLN A 518 -16.42 7.56 -11.68
N SER A 519 -16.94 7.83 -10.48
CA SER A 519 -16.93 9.20 -9.90
C SER A 519 -16.31 9.28 -8.51
N ALA A 520 -16.09 8.17 -7.83
CA ALA A 520 -15.39 8.14 -6.53
C ALA A 520 -14.86 6.73 -6.23
N PHE A 521 -13.84 6.69 -5.37
CA PHE A 521 -13.14 5.47 -4.98
C PHE A 521 -13.22 5.22 -3.48
N GLY A 522 -13.23 3.95 -3.10
CA GLY A 522 -13.20 3.51 -1.70
C GLY A 522 -11.89 3.85 -1.00
N ILE A 523 -11.94 3.91 0.33
CA ILE A 523 -10.76 4.14 1.17
C ILE A 523 -10.51 2.88 2.00
N ASP A 524 -9.36 2.24 1.77
CA ASP A 524 -8.77 1.24 2.65
C ASP A 524 -7.33 1.66 2.99
N PRO A 525 -7.01 1.94 4.27
CA PRO A 525 -5.65 2.31 4.67
C PRO A 525 -4.60 1.22 4.44
N GLU A 526 -5.00 -0.05 4.34
CA GLU A 526 -4.06 -1.15 4.12
C GLU A 526 -3.75 -1.42 2.64
N HIS A 527 -4.67 -1.04 1.76
CA HIS A 527 -4.51 -1.14 0.31
C HIS A 527 -4.75 0.22 -0.37
N PRO A 528 -3.98 1.27 -0.03
CA PRO A 528 -4.16 2.60 -0.59
C PRO A 528 -3.92 2.65 -2.10
N GLU A 529 -3.22 1.67 -2.68
CA GLU A 529 -3.00 1.54 -4.11
C GLU A 529 -4.30 1.28 -4.89
N LEU A 530 -5.31 0.67 -4.28
CA LEU A 530 -6.48 0.18 -5.00
C LEU A 530 -7.57 1.25 -5.12
N LEU A 531 -7.72 1.82 -6.32
CA LEU A 531 -8.78 2.75 -6.67
C LEU A 531 -10.04 2.01 -7.14
N ILE A 532 -10.70 1.28 -6.24
CA ILE A 532 -11.93 0.56 -6.57
C ILE A 532 -13.15 1.50 -6.50
N PRO A 533 -13.97 1.57 -7.56
CA PRO A 533 -15.07 2.53 -7.64
C PRO A 533 -16.20 2.19 -6.68
N THR A 534 -16.61 3.17 -5.87
CA THR A 534 -17.78 3.11 -4.98
C THR A 534 -18.99 3.85 -5.55
N GLU A 535 -18.77 4.65 -6.60
CA GLU A 535 -19.77 5.50 -7.24
C GLU A 535 -19.56 5.52 -8.77
N ALA A 536 -20.65 5.47 -9.52
CA ALA A 536 -20.66 5.41 -10.99
C ALA A 536 -21.45 6.57 -11.64
N SER A 537 -21.35 7.78 -11.08
CA SER A 537 -22.08 8.99 -11.54
C SER A 537 -21.19 9.96 -12.30
N GLY A 538 -20.08 9.46 -12.85
CA GLY A 538 -19.04 10.25 -13.50
C GLY A 538 -19.37 10.63 -14.93
N SER A 539 -18.34 10.95 -15.68
CA SER A 539 -18.41 11.17 -17.12
C SER A 539 -17.14 10.68 -17.78
N ASP A 540 -17.21 10.45 -19.08
CA ASP A 540 -16.04 10.15 -19.90
C ASP A 540 -14.97 11.23 -19.76
N VAL A 541 -15.29 12.51 -19.56
CA VAL A 541 -14.30 13.61 -19.40
C VAL A 541 -13.68 13.80 -18.01
N PHE A 542 -14.08 13.02 -16.98
CA PHE A 542 -13.55 13.19 -15.62
C PHE A 542 -12.51 12.13 -15.26
N THR A 543 -12.96 10.95 -14.88
CA THR A 543 -12.08 9.79 -14.69
C THR A 543 -11.80 9.08 -16.01
N GLY A 544 -12.70 9.20 -16.99
CA GLY A 544 -12.63 8.46 -18.26
C GLY A 544 -12.84 6.95 -18.16
N ASN A 545 -12.88 6.41 -16.94
CA ASN A 545 -12.96 4.99 -16.69
C ASN A 545 -14.39 4.57 -16.37
N PHE A 546 -14.77 3.39 -16.82
CA PHE A 546 -16.11 2.84 -16.63
C PHE A 546 -16.13 1.73 -15.58
N VAL A 547 -17.29 1.50 -14.99
CA VAL A 547 -17.53 0.38 -14.10
C VAL A 547 -18.80 -0.35 -14.50
N TRP A 548 -18.69 -1.67 -14.62
CA TRP A 548 -19.81 -2.57 -14.82
C TRP A 548 -19.84 -3.63 -13.72
N GLN A 549 -21.00 -3.91 -13.15
CA GLN A 549 -21.16 -4.86 -12.05
C GLN A 549 -22.54 -5.53 -12.04
N ASN A 550 -22.64 -6.62 -11.28
CA ASN A 550 -23.90 -7.32 -11.00
C ASN A 550 -23.98 -7.71 -9.52
N TYR A 551 -24.14 -6.71 -8.65
CA TYR A 551 -24.13 -6.89 -7.19
C TYR A 551 -25.24 -7.81 -6.69
N THR A 552 -26.33 -7.99 -7.45
CA THR A 552 -27.43 -8.90 -7.10
C THR A 552 -27.14 -10.36 -7.40
N TYR A 553 -26.06 -10.69 -8.11
CA TYR A 553 -25.69 -12.07 -8.40
C TYR A 553 -25.54 -12.89 -7.11
N ASN A 554 -26.08 -14.11 -7.10
CA ASN A 554 -26.06 -14.95 -5.90
C ASN A 554 -24.76 -15.77 -5.79
N GLY A 555 -23.61 -15.10 -5.70
CA GLY A 555 -22.32 -15.76 -5.62
C GLY A 555 -21.13 -14.80 -5.72
N PHE A 556 -19.98 -15.36 -6.04
CA PHE A 556 -18.78 -14.60 -6.35
C PHE A 556 -18.71 -14.24 -7.84
N LEU A 557 -18.13 -13.07 -8.09
CA LEU A 557 -17.78 -12.54 -9.40
C LEU A 557 -16.29 -12.19 -9.38
N ILE A 558 -15.76 -11.98 -10.59
CA ILE A 558 -14.36 -11.65 -10.84
C ILE A 558 -14.24 -10.38 -11.70
N ALA A 559 -13.07 -9.74 -11.67
CA ALA A 559 -12.81 -8.54 -12.45
C ALA A 559 -12.07 -8.84 -13.76
N ILE A 560 -12.46 -8.12 -14.82
CA ILE A 560 -11.72 -7.98 -16.08
C ILE A 560 -11.45 -6.50 -16.36
N LEU A 561 -10.35 -6.23 -17.06
CA LEU A 561 -9.83 -4.89 -17.33
C LEU A 561 -9.91 -4.52 -18.82
N GLY A 562 -10.15 -3.23 -19.08
CA GLY A 562 -9.64 -2.55 -20.28
C GLY A 562 -10.69 -2.20 -21.33
N GLY A 563 -11.80 -2.92 -21.36
CA GLY A 563 -12.71 -2.89 -22.51
C GLY A 563 -12.25 -3.81 -23.64
N LYS A 564 -13.05 -3.88 -24.69
CA LYS A 564 -12.78 -4.63 -25.93
C LYS A 564 -12.92 -3.71 -27.15
N TRP A 565 -12.61 -4.25 -28.33
CA TRP A 565 -12.58 -3.58 -29.63
C TRP A 565 -13.78 -2.71 -30.00
N ASP A 566 -14.95 -2.87 -29.39
CA ASP A 566 -16.19 -2.10 -29.65
C ASP A 566 -16.73 -1.38 -28.39
N SER A 567 -15.94 -1.25 -27.32
CA SER A 567 -16.40 -0.64 -26.05
C SER A 567 -16.45 0.90 -26.08
N GLY A 568 -15.94 1.52 -27.14
CA GLY A 568 -16.01 2.96 -27.37
C GLY A 568 -15.33 3.80 -26.30
N SER A 569 -16.04 4.81 -25.80
CA SER A 569 -15.59 5.72 -24.75
C SER A 569 -15.61 5.12 -23.34
N SER A 570 -15.91 3.82 -23.23
CA SER A 570 -15.87 3.10 -21.95
C SER A 570 -14.61 2.25 -21.80
N CYS A 571 -13.61 2.35 -22.69
CA CYS A 571 -12.31 1.72 -22.47
C CYS A 571 -11.54 2.47 -21.34
N GLY A 572 -10.20 2.40 -21.33
CA GLY A 572 -9.36 2.89 -20.23
C GLY A 572 -9.24 1.86 -19.10
N PHE A 573 -9.12 2.30 -17.85
CA PHE A 573 -9.16 1.41 -16.68
C PHE A 573 -10.60 0.99 -16.35
N HIS A 574 -11.32 0.50 -17.36
CA HIS A 574 -12.66 -0.05 -17.19
C HIS A 574 -12.58 -1.35 -16.42
N LEU A 575 -13.25 -1.37 -15.26
CA LEU A 575 -13.41 -2.55 -14.43
C LEU A 575 -14.80 -3.16 -14.62
N ASN A 576 -14.85 -4.38 -15.15
CA ASN A 576 -16.08 -5.16 -15.25
C ASN A 576 -16.05 -6.32 -14.25
N GLY A 577 -16.88 -6.21 -13.22
CA GLY A 577 -17.12 -7.21 -12.18
C GLY A 577 -18.44 -7.96 -12.35
N GLY A 578 -18.90 -8.17 -13.59
CA GLY A 578 -20.20 -8.78 -13.90
C GLY A 578 -20.19 -10.28 -14.18
N ASN A 579 -19.02 -10.92 -14.18
CA ASN A 579 -18.83 -12.29 -14.65
C ASN A 579 -18.36 -13.24 -13.54
N ALA A 580 -18.81 -14.49 -13.56
CA ALA A 580 -18.34 -15.55 -12.67
C ALA A 580 -16.97 -16.10 -13.13
N SER A 581 -16.26 -16.81 -12.25
CA SER A 581 -14.91 -17.35 -12.49
C SER A 581 -14.80 -18.29 -13.69
N GLY A 582 -15.88 -18.99 -14.04
CA GLY A 582 -15.99 -19.86 -15.20
C GLY A 582 -16.28 -19.15 -16.53
N TYR A 583 -16.41 -17.81 -16.53
CA TYR A 583 -16.65 -17.05 -17.75
C TYR A 583 -15.45 -17.22 -18.71
N ARG A 584 -15.78 -17.36 -19.99
CA ARG A 584 -14.85 -17.44 -21.11
C ARG A 584 -15.59 -16.98 -22.34
N TYR A 585 -14.96 -16.16 -23.16
CA TYR A 585 -15.59 -15.65 -24.36
C TYR A 585 -14.55 -15.17 -25.37
N ARG A 586 -14.99 -14.94 -26.61
CA ARG A 586 -14.14 -14.49 -27.73
C ARG A 586 -13.45 -13.14 -27.51
N ASN A 587 -13.89 -12.39 -26.51
CA ASN A 587 -13.42 -11.05 -26.19
C ASN A 587 -12.74 -10.98 -24.82
N VAL A 588 -12.34 -12.12 -24.23
CA VAL A 588 -11.55 -12.15 -22.99
C VAL A 588 -10.31 -13.01 -23.16
N GLY A 589 -9.16 -12.44 -22.80
CA GLY A 589 -7.84 -13.06 -22.78
C GLY A 589 -7.12 -12.85 -21.45
N GLY A 590 -5.80 -13.06 -21.45
CA GLY A 590 -4.95 -12.92 -20.26
C GLY A 590 -3.70 -12.10 -20.55
N ARG A 591 -3.05 -11.63 -19.47
CA ARG A 591 -1.74 -10.98 -19.52
C ARG A 591 -0.80 -11.66 -18.55
N LEU A 592 0.46 -11.69 -18.93
CA LEU A 592 1.54 -12.27 -18.13
C LEU A 592 2.11 -11.20 -17.18
N LEU A 593 2.50 -11.62 -15.99
CA LEU A 593 3.21 -10.82 -14.99
C LEU A 593 4.36 -11.69 -14.46
N TYR A 594 5.53 -11.09 -14.27
CA TYR A 594 6.63 -11.73 -13.55
C TYR A 594 7.01 -10.90 -12.33
N VAL A 595 6.92 -11.53 -11.16
CA VAL A 595 7.39 -10.97 -9.89
C VAL A 595 8.61 -11.80 -9.47
N PRO A 596 9.82 -11.20 -9.41
CA PRO A 596 11.00 -11.89 -8.92
C PRO A 596 10.75 -12.53 -7.55
N GLN A 597 11.30 -13.72 -7.33
CA GLN A 597 11.16 -14.41 -6.05
C GLN A 597 12.49 -14.34 -5.31
N THR A 598 12.47 -13.87 -4.06
CA THR A 598 13.66 -13.87 -3.22
C THR A 598 14.11 -15.31 -2.97
N LYS A 599 15.39 -15.59 -3.20
CA LYS A 599 15.97 -16.88 -2.85
C LYS A 599 16.11 -16.96 -1.34
N VAL A 600 15.30 -17.79 -0.71
CA VAL A 600 15.50 -18.16 0.70
C VAL A 600 16.68 -19.13 0.73
N ALA A 601 17.77 -18.71 1.36
CA ALA A 601 19.00 -19.49 1.50
C ALA A 601 18.83 -20.68 2.44
#